data_AF-A0A1M5X5G4-F1
#
_entry.id   AF-A0A1M5X5G4-F1
#
_cell.length_a   1.000
_cell.length_b   1.000
_cell.length_c   1.000
_cell.angle_alpha   90.00
_cell.angle_beta   90.00
_cell.angle_gamma   90.00
#
_symmetry.space_group_name_H-M   'P 1'
#
loop_
_entity.id
_entity.type
_entity.pdbx_description
1 polymer ?
#
loop_
_entity_poly.entity_id
_entity_poly.type
_entity_poly.pdbx_seq_one_letter_code
_entity_poly.pdbx_strand_id
1 'polypeptide(L)'
;MVVRILLAAFTSLVAGVCYGAGLLRVMSGLLVGFGMLAAFFFGILFLLPPNDPTVTFSVAGPGESWPFFLIGVGLVPVIVWLLVKRGRPATEEPLEVKHWQQFGFGLLIYLCSIFLPVLFWFPSDEMRRTLQAGTIELMVLTGVCVFLAGTAVALLLLYRASKGTSPEKPDLMRRLVLVVFSVAHLDKVPVLVTYLLIYSEQPGQVYPRIAALALAGYFLIAWFLGRICLDARSSA
;
A
#
# COMPACT_ATOMS: atom_id res chain seq x y z
N MET A 1 6.14 -2.61 22.97
CA MET A 1 5.51 -1.78 21.92
C MET A 1 6.32 -0.54 21.55
N VAL A 2 6.78 0.27 22.51
CA VAL A 2 7.53 1.52 22.25
C VAL A 2 8.71 1.34 21.28
N VAL A 3 9.57 0.33 21.50
CA VAL A 3 10.72 0.04 20.63
C VAL A 3 10.30 -0.24 19.17
N ARG A 4 9.17 -0.92 18.95
CA ARG A 4 8.66 -1.23 17.60
C ARG A 4 8.18 0.04 16.88
N ILE A 5 7.52 0.94 17.61
CA ILE A 5 7.07 2.23 17.09
C ILE A 5 8.28 3.10 16.72
N LEU A 6 9.30 3.15 17.58
CA LEU A 6 10.54 3.89 17.31
C LEU A 6 11.28 3.34 16.08
N LEU A 7 11.39 2.02 15.94
CA LEU A 7 11.99 1.39 14.76
C LEU A 7 11.17 1.67 13.48
N ALA A 8 9.85 1.61 13.56
CA ALA A 8 8.97 1.94 12.44
C ALA A 8 9.13 3.40 12.00
N ALA A 9 9.13 4.34 12.95
CA ALA A 9 9.34 5.76 12.67
C ALA A 9 10.74 6.02 12.08
N PHE A 10 11.78 5.40 12.65
CA PHE A 10 13.15 5.53 12.16
C PHE A 10 13.31 5.00 10.73
N THR A 11 12.80 3.80 10.45
CA THR A 11 12.89 3.19 9.11
C THR A 11 12.16 4.00 8.05
N SER A 12 10.98 4.55 8.36
CA SER A 12 10.27 5.46 7.44
C SER A 12 10.97 6.80 7.26
N LEU A 13 11.62 7.34 8.30
CA LEU A 13 12.43 8.54 8.19
C LEU A 13 13.64 8.30 7.28
N VAL A 14 14.38 7.21 7.50
CA VAL A 14 15.53 6.81 6.67
C VAL A 14 15.10 6.60 5.22
N ALA A 15 13.99 5.90 4.99
CA ALA A 15 13.44 5.72 3.65
C ALA A 15 13.08 7.05 2.99
N GLY A 16 12.46 7.98 3.72
CA GLY A 16 12.20 9.35 3.27
C GLY A 16 13.49 10.08 2.88
N VAL A 17 14.52 10.01 3.71
CA VAL A 17 15.84 10.61 3.41
C VAL A 17 16.45 9.98 2.15
N CYS A 18 16.36 8.66 1.97
CA CYS A 18 16.82 7.98 0.76
C CYS A 18 16.07 8.42 -0.50
N TYR A 19 14.75 8.61 -0.43
CA TYR A 19 13.97 9.20 -1.53
C TYR A 19 14.42 10.64 -1.82
N GLY A 20 14.65 11.45 -0.79
CA GLY A 20 15.18 12.82 -0.92
C GLY A 20 16.57 12.88 -1.55
N ALA A 21 17.43 11.89 -1.25
CA ALA A 21 18.77 11.74 -1.78
C ALA A 21 18.82 11.22 -3.24
N GLY A 22 17.67 10.85 -3.82
CA GLY A 22 17.59 10.40 -5.22
C GLY A 22 17.65 8.88 -5.42
N LEU A 23 17.59 8.07 -4.35
CA LEU A 23 17.56 6.59 -4.43
C LEU A 23 16.17 6.05 -4.78
N LEU A 24 15.44 6.75 -5.64
CA LEU A 24 14.02 6.57 -5.93
C LEU A 24 13.70 5.12 -6.35
N ARG A 25 14.49 4.56 -7.27
CA ARG A 25 14.27 3.21 -7.81
C ARG A 25 14.56 2.11 -6.81
N VAL A 26 15.68 2.22 -6.08
CA VAL A 26 16.06 1.22 -5.08
C VAL A 26 15.01 1.18 -3.98
N MET A 27 14.62 2.35 -3.46
CA MET A 27 13.59 2.44 -2.42
C MET A 27 12.22 1.95 -2.90
N SER A 28 11.83 2.30 -4.14
CA SER A 28 10.58 1.80 -4.72
C SER A 28 10.62 0.29 -4.92
N GLY A 29 11.74 -0.26 -5.40
CA GLY A 29 11.94 -1.69 -5.57
C GLY A 29 11.90 -2.44 -4.24
N LEU A 30 12.54 -1.92 -3.20
CA LEU A 30 12.49 -2.47 -1.83
C LEU A 30 11.08 -2.47 -1.27
N LEU A 31 10.32 -1.39 -1.51
CA LEU A 31 8.95 -1.25 -1.05
C LEU A 31 8.00 -2.24 -1.74
N VAL A 32 8.07 -2.36 -3.07
CA VAL A 32 7.29 -3.35 -3.81
C VAL A 32 7.74 -4.77 -3.44
N GLY A 33 9.04 -4.98 -3.21
CA GLY A 33 9.62 -6.20 -2.69
C GLY A 33 9.09 -6.58 -1.31
N PHE A 34 8.85 -5.60 -0.42
CA PHE A 34 8.18 -5.84 0.86
C PHE A 34 6.73 -6.33 0.66
N GLY A 35 5.97 -5.73 -0.26
CA GLY A 35 4.63 -6.22 -0.62
C GLY A 35 4.65 -7.65 -1.16
N MET A 36 5.64 -7.98 -1.99
CA MET A 36 5.87 -9.35 -2.49
C MET A 36 6.16 -10.32 -1.32
N LEU A 37 7.09 -9.98 -0.43
CA LEU A 37 7.44 -10.80 0.73
C LEU A 37 6.24 -11.00 1.66
N ALA A 38 5.45 -9.95 1.90
CA ALA A 38 4.23 -10.03 2.68
C ALA A 38 3.20 -10.97 2.04
N ALA A 39 3.07 -10.93 0.71
CA ALA A 39 2.19 -11.85 -0.02
C ALA A 39 2.64 -13.31 0.15
N PHE A 40 3.93 -13.62 -0.02
CA PHE A 40 4.45 -14.96 0.27
C PHE A 40 4.24 -15.37 1.73
N PHE A 41 4.49 -14.47 2.67
CA PHE A 41 4.29 -14.73 4.10
C PHE A 41 2.84 -15.09 4.41
N PHE A 42 1.86 -14.29 3.97
CA PHE A 42 0.45 -14.61 4.17
C PHE A 42 0.03 -15.90 3.43
N GLY A 43 0.57 -16.15 2.23
CA GLY A 43 0.35 -17.41 1.53
C GLY A 43 0.82 -18.63 2.32
N ILE A 44 2.00 -18.55 2.94
CA ILE A 44 2.54 -19.61 3.82
C ILE A 44 1.66 -19.77 5.06
N LEU A 45 1.21 -18.68 5.68
CA LEU A 45 0.35 -18.75 6.86
C LEU A 45 -0.96 -19.52 6.60
N PHE A 46 -1.56 -19.36 5.42
CA PHE A 46 -2.76 -20.12 5.03
C PHE A 46 -2.50 -21.57 4.60
N LEU A 47 -1.24 -21.99 4.42
CA LEU A 47 -0.88 -23.41 4.25
C LEU A 47 -0.76 -24.15 5.58
N LEU A 48 -0.59 -23.43 6.68
CA LEU A 48 -0.47 -24.02 8.01
C LEU A 48 -1.87 -24.35 8.58
N PRO A 49 -2.00 -25.41 9.39
CA PRO A 49 -3.26 -25.74 10.04
C PRO A 49 -3.75 -24.59 10.94
N PRO A 50 -5.05 -24.25 10.90
CA PRO A 50 -5.62 -23.18 11.70
C PRO A 50 -5.59 -23.54 13.19
N ASN A 51 -5.36 -22.55 14.05
CA ASN A 51 -5.31 -22.68 15.51
C ASN A 51 -4.30 -23.73 16.04
N ASP A 52 -3.21 -23.99 15.31
CA ASP A 52 -2.15 -24.87 15.78
C ASP A 52 -1.43 -24.22 16.99
N PRO A 53 -1.50 -24.82 18.20
CA PRO A 53 -0.90 -24.26 19.40
C PRO A 53 0.63 -24.22 19.35
N THR A 54 1.26 -24.91 18.39
CA THR A 54 2.71 -24.89 18.19
C THR A 54 3.18 -23.71 17.33
N VAL A 55 2.26 -23.04 16.61
CA VAL A 55 2.56 -21.94 15.69
C VAL A 55 2.16 -20.62 16.32
N THR A 56 3.14 -19.75 16.58
CA THR A 56 2.94 -18.43 17.24
C THR A 56 2.12 -17.44 16.42
N PHE A 57 1.91 -17.71 15.13
CA PHE A 57 1.15 -16.88 14.18
C PHE A 57 0.08 -17.71 13.44
N SER A 58 -0.62 -18.61 14.15
CA SER A 58 -1.67 -19.41 13.52
C SER A 58 -2.83 -18.51 13.03
N VAL A 59 -3.33 -18.77 11.83
CA VAL A 59 -4.54 -18.10 11.33
C VAL A 59 -5.76 -18.65 12.08
N ALA A 60 -6.70 -17.77 12.43
CA ALA A 60 -7.88 -18.10 13.24
C ALA A 60 -8.86 -19.08 12.54
N GLY A 61 -8.82 -19.16 11.21
CA GLY A 61 -9.70 -20.00 10.41
C GLY A 61 -9.04 -20.46 9.10
N PRO A 62 -9.58 -21.51 8.45
CA PRO A 62 -9.05 -22.02 7.19
C PRO A 62 -9.21 -20.99 6.06
N GLY A 63 -8.33 -21.05 5.07
CA GLY A 63 -8.39 -20.13 3.95
C GLY A 63 -7.53 -20.54 2.76
N GLU A 64 -7.80 -19.92 1.62
CA GLU A 64 -7.07 -20.20 0.39
C GLU A 64 -5.76 -19.41 0.34
N SER A 65 -4.64 -20.11 0.19
CA SER A 65 -3.29 -19.52 0.10
C SER A 65 -2.93 -19.02 -1.30
N TRP A 66 -3.51 -19.63 -2.35
CA TRP A 66 -3.14 -19.35 -3.74
C TRP A 66 -3.27 -17.88 -4.18
N PRO A 67 -4.26 -17.06 -3.72
CA PRO A 67 -4.36 -15.66 -4.16
C PRO A 67 -3.15 -14.84 -3.72
N PHE A 68 -2.62 -15.11 -2.53
CA PHE A 68 -1.44 -14.44 -2.00
C PHE A 68 -0.18 -14.79 -2.80
N PHE A 69 0.00 -16.06 -3.16
CA PHE A 69 1.11 -16.47 -4.02
C PHE A 69 1.04 -15.84 -5.41
N LEU A 70 -0.15 -15.73 -6.01
CA LEU A 70 -0.33 -15.05 -7.29
C LEU A 70 0.06 -13.57 -7.21
N ILE A 71 -0.29 -12.88 -6.13
CA ILE A 71 0.13 -11.49 -5.90
C ILE A 71 1.65 -11.42 -5.81
N GLY A 72 2.28 -12.30 -5.02
CA GLY A 72 3.73 -12.37 -4.88
C GLY A 72 4.42 -12.56 -6.23
N VAL A 73 4.02 -13.58 -7.00
CA VAL A 73 4.56 -13.87 -8.34
C VAL A 73 4.29 -12.71 -9.30
N GLY A 74 3.11 -12.09 -9.24
CA GLY A 74 2.76 -10.96 -10.10
C GLY A 74 3.54 -9.67 -9.80
N LEU A 75 4.02 -9.48 -8.57
CA LEU A 75 4.87 -8.34 -8.22
C LEU A 75 6.32 -8.49 -8.70
N VAL A 76 6.83 -9.71 -8.89
CA VAL A 76 8.18 -9.98 -9.43
C VAL A 76 8.46 -9.24 -10.75
N PRO A 77 7.65 -9.40 -11.82
CA PRO A 77 7.91 -8.69 -13.07
C PRO A 77 7.80 -7.17 -12.92
N VAL A 78 6.98 -6.67 -11.98
CA VAL A 78 6.87 -5.24 -11.70
C VAL A 78 8.14 -4.70 -11.03
N ILE A 79 8.73 -5.46 -10.09
CA ILE A 79 10.02 -5.13 -9.47
C ILE A 79 11.13 -5.12 -10.51
N VAL A 80 11.20 -6.15 -11.36
CA VAL A 80 12.20 -6.22 -12.45
C VAL A 80 12.04 -5.03 -13.39
N TRP A 81 10.81 -4.71 -13.78
CA TRP A 81 10.52 -3.56 -14.63
C TRP A 81 10.95 -2.24 -13.99
N LEU A 82 10.67 -2.04 -12.69
CA LEU A 82 11.07 -0.86 -11.91
C LEU A 82 12.59 -0.66 -11.86
N LEU A 83 13.36 -1.75 -11.75
CA LEU A 83 14.82 -1.70 -11.59
C LEU A 83 15.56 -1.64 -12.93
N VAL A 84 15.08 -2.34 -13.96
CA VAL A 84 15.76 -2.47 -15.25
C VAL A 84 15.45 -1.32 -16.19
N LYS A 85 14.21 -0.80 -16.18
CA LYS A 85 13.79 0.20 -17.17
C LYS A 85 14.43 1.56 -16.88
N ARG A 86 15.21 2.05 -17.84
CA ARG A 86 15.77 3.41 -17.77
C ARG A 86 14.66 4.45 -17.89
N GLY A 87 14.68 5.39 -16.97
CA GLY A 87 13.82 6.56 -16.95
C GLY A 87 14.08 7.46 -18.15
N ARG A 88 13.03 8.20 -18.53
CA ARG A 88 13.07 9.22 -19.57
C ARG A 88 12.77 10.55 -18.87
N PRO A 89 13.49 11.62 -19.20
CA PRO A 89 13.17 12.93 -18.62
C PRO A 89 11.71 13.25 -18.95
N ALA A 90 10.89 13.42 -17.92
CA ALA A 90 9.49 13.76 -18.10
C ALA A 90 9.31 15.18 -18.64
N THR A 91 8.16 15.42 -19.26
CA THR A 91 7.73 16.75 -19.68
C THR A 91 7.72 17.67 -18.45
N GLU A 92 8.54 18.71 -18.48
CA GLU A 92 8.68 19.65 -17.37
C GLU A 92 7.48 20.59 -17.36
N GLU A 93 6.65 20.48 -16.32
CA GLU A 93 5.58 21.44 -16.04
C GLU A 93 6.10 22.44 -15.00
N PRO A 94 5.96 23.76 -15.22
CA PRO A 94 6.32 24.75 -14.22
C PRO A 94 5.47 24.55 -12.96
N LEU A 95 6.08 24.68 -11.78
CA LEU A 95 5.39 24.50 -10.51
C LEU A 95 4.29 25.56 -10.30
N GLU A 96 3.06 25.16 -10.60
CA GLU A 96 1.83 25.94 -10.38
C GLU A 96 1.06 25.51 -9.12
N VAL A 97 0.12 26.36 -8.68
CA VAL A 97 -0.81 26.11 -7.56
C VAL A 97 -1.57 24.78 -7.71
N LYS A 98 -1.90 24.38 -8.94
CA LYS A 98 -2.58 23.11 -9.23
C LYS A 98 -1.85 21.89 -8.67
N HIS A 99 -0.50 21.90 -8.64
CA HIS A 99 0.29 20.77 -8.13
C HIS A 99 0.17 20.64 -6.61
N TRP A 100 0.14 21.78 -5.91
CA TRP A 100 -0.07 21.82 -4.47
C TRP A 100 -1.49 21.41 -4.09
N GLN A 101 -2.49 21.83 -4.87
CA GLN A 101 -3.87 21.36 -4.71
C GLN A 101 -3.97 19.85 -4.92
N GLN A 102 -3.41 19.32 -6.02
CA GLN A 102 -3.38 17.89 -6.30
C GLN A 102 -2.65 17.10 -5.20
N PHE A 103 -1.56 17.64 -4.66
CA PHE A 103 -0.84 17.04 -3.55
C PHE A 103 -1.70 16.97 -2.28
N GLY A 104 -2.30 18.10 -1.88
CA GLY A 104 -3.16 18.19 -0.70
C GLY A 104 -4.40 17.30 -0.81
N PHE A 105 -5.14 17.38 -1.93
CA PHE A 105 -6.29 16.52 -2.18
C PHE A 105 -5.91 15.06 -2.30
N GLY A 106 -4.77 14.74 -2.93
CA GLY A 106 -4.25 13.38 -3.02
C GLY A 106 -4.02 12.77 -1.64
N LEU A 107 -3.36 13.51 -0.73
CA LEU A 107 -3.17 13.07 0.65
C LEU A 107 -4.49 12.93 1.41
N LEU A 108 -5.38 13.92 1.31
CA LEU A 108 -6.68 13.87 1.99
C LEU A 108 -7.50 12.66 1.53
N ILE A 109 -7.60 12.44 0.22
CA ILE A 109 -8.33 11.30 -0.35
C ILE A 109 -7.66 9.99 0.08
N TYR A 110 -6.32 9.94 0.15
CA TYR A 110 -5.61 8.76 0.64
C TYR A 110 -6.03 8.44 2.08
N LEU A 111 -6.01 9.44 2.97
CA LEU A 111 -6.45 9.25 4.36
C LEU A 111 -7.92 8.84 4.43
N CYS A 112 -8.81 9.49 3.70
CA CYS A 112 -10.23 9.11 3.63
C CYS A 112 -10.41 7.66 3.14
N SER A 113 -9.58 7.22 2.17
CA SER A 113 -9.61 5.85 1.66
C SER A 113 -9.17 4.80 2.66
N ILE A 114 -8.47 5.19 3.73
CA ILE A 114 -8.10 4.30 4.84
C ILE A 114 -9.18 4.32 5.91
N PHE A 115 -9.60 5.51 6.34
CA PHE A 115 -10.45 5.66 7.51
C PHE A 115 -11.93 5.40 7.24
N LEU A 116 -12.46 5.79 6.06
CA LEU A 116 -13.88 5.56 5.76
C LEU A 116 -14.22 4.07 5.65
N PRO A 117 -13.39 3.22 4.99
CA PRO A 117 -13.65 1.78 4.94
C PRO A 117 -13.67 1.06 6.29
N VAL A 118 -13.09 1.62 7.36
CA VAL A 118 -13.11 1.03 8.70
C VAL A 118 -14.54 0.75 9.16
N LEU A 119 -15.50 1.62 8.82
CA LEU A 119 -16.91 1.45 9.14
C LEU A 119 -17.54 0.18 8.50
N PHE A 120 -16.93 -0.29 7.42
CA PHE A 120 -17.37 -1.47 6.68
C PHE A 120 -16.56 -2.72 7.03
N TRP A 121 -15.25 -2.56 7.31
CA TRP A 121 -14.37 -3.65 7.74
C TRP A 121 -14.68 -4.16 9.13
N PHE A 122 -15.15 -3.29 10.02
CA PHE A 122 -15.44 -3.62 11.42
C PHE A 122 -16.87 -3.23 11.78
N PRO A 123 -17.89 -3.98 11.31
CA PRO A 123 -19.27 -3.73 11.71
C PRO A 123 -19.46 -3.89 13.22
N SER A 124 -20.38 -3.12 13.80
CA SER A 124 -20.65 -3.16 15.24
C SER A 124 -21.16 -4.52 15.70
N ASP A 125 -21.04 -4.82 17.00
CA ASP A 125 -21.53 -6.08 17.59
C ASP A 125 -23.02 -6.31 17.33
N GLU A 126 -23.80 -5.24 17.34
CA GLU A 126 -25.23 -5.29 17.05
C GLU A 126 -25.51 -5.70 15.60
N MET A 127 -24.79 -5.10 14.63
CA MET A 127 -24.88 -5.50 13.22
C MET A 127 -24.42 -6.94 13.03
N ARG A 128 -23.36 -7.36 13.73
CA ARG A 128 -22.83 -8.74 13.67
C ARG A 128 -23.82 -9.79 14.20
N ARG A 129 -24.66 -9.45 15.17
CA ARG A 129 -25.67 -10.37 15.73
C ARG A 129 -26.96 -10.44 14.91
N THR A 130 -27.26 -9.40 14.15
CA THR A 130 -28.54 -9.24 13.44
C THR A 130 -28.44 -9.59 11.97
N LEU A 131 -27.28 -9.40 11.34
CA LEU A 131 -27.06 -9.64 9.93
C LEU A 131 -26.58 -11.07 9.65
N GLN A 132 -26.94 -11.57 8.47
CA GLN A 132 -26.43 -12.83 7.96
C GLN A 132 -24.95 -12.71 7.57
N ALA A 133 -24.19 -13.81 7.66
CA ALA A 133 -22.76 -13.84 7.35
C ALA A 133 -22.42 -13.31 5.95
N GLY A 134 -23.23 -13.64 4.94
CA GLY A 134 -23.03 -13.14 3.57
C GLY A 134 -23.19 -11.62 3.44
N THR A 135 -24.08 -11.01 4.23
CA THR A 135 -24.23 -9.54 4.26
C THR A 135 -23.01 -8.88 4.89
N ILE A 136 -22.46 -9.47 5.96
CA ILE A 136 -21.24 -9.01 6.61
C ILE A 136 -20.05 -9.11 5.64
N GLU A 137 -19.91 -10.24 4.93
CA GLU A 137 -18.88 -10.43 3.90
C GLU A 137 -18.97 -9.36 2.80
N LEU A 138 -20.18 -9.05 2.32
CA LEU A 138 -20.41 -8.02 1.33
C LEU A 138 -20.03 -6.62 1.84
N MET A 139 -20.30 -6.32 3.11
CA MET A 139 -19.87 -5.06 3.74
C MET A 139 -18.34 -4.96 3.74
N VAL A 140 -17.65 -6.01 4.21
CA VAL A 140 -16.18 -6.05 4.25
C VAL A 140 -15.59 -5.89 2.85
N LEU A 141 -16.15 -6.58 1.85
CA LEU A 141 -15.77 -6.44 0.44
C LEU A 141 -15.97 -5.00 -0.06
N THR A 142 -17.11 -4.38 0.28
CA THR A 142 -17.41 -2.99 -0.07
C THR A 142 -16.37 -2.05 0.51
N GLY A 143 -15.98 -2.24 1.78
CA GLY A 143 -14.88 -1.49 2.40
C GLY A 143 -13.57 -1.62 1.62
N VAL A 144 -13.18 -2.84 1.23
CA VAL A 144 -11.95 -3.06 0.45
C VAL A 144 -12.03 -2.40 -0.93
N CYS A 145 -13.18 -2.46 -1.61
CA CYS A 145 -13.38 -1.78 -2.88
C CYS A 145 -13.26 -0.25 -2.75
N VAL A 146 -13.84 0.34 -1.70
CA VAL A 146 -13.72 1.78 -1.41
C VAL A 146 -12.26 2.15 -1.13
N PHE A 147 -11.53 1.33 -0.36
CA PHE A 147 -10.10 1.51 -0.12
C PHE A 147 -9.28 1.50 -1.41
N LEU A 148 -9.47 0.50 -2.27
CA LEU A 148 -8.73 0.38 -3.53
C LEU A 148 -9.06 1.53 -4.49
N ALA A 149 -10.34 1.89 -4.63
CA ALA A 149 -10.77 2.99 -5.49
C ALA A 149 -10.22 4.34 -4.99
N GLY A 150 -10.34 4.62 -3.69
CA GLY A 150 -9.82 5.83 -3.07
C GLY A 150 -8.29 5.91 -3.17
N THR A 151 -7.60 4.79 -2.94
CA THR A 151 -6.14 4.67 -3.12
C THR A 151 -5.75 4.96 -4.57
N ALA A 152 -6.44 4.39 -5.56
CA ALA A 152 -6.16 4.63 -6.98
C ALA A 152 -6.31 6.12 -7.35
N VAL A 153 -7.39 6.77 -6.91
CA VAL A 153 -7.63 8.20 -7.15
C VAL A 153 -6.57 9.05 -6.46
N ALA A 154 -6.26 8.76 -5.20
CA ALA A 154 -5.22 9.47 -4.44
C ALA A 154 -3.85 9.37 -5.12
N LEU A 155 -3.43 8.17 -5.50
CA LEU A 155 -2.15 7.94 -6.19
C LEU A 155 -2.11 8.63 -7.55
N LEU A 156 -3.23 8.71 -8.29
CA LEU A 156 -3.32 9.46 -9.54
C LEU A 156 -3.09 10.96 -9.31
N LEU A 157 -3.70 11.54 -8.27
CA LEU A 157 -3.52 12.96 -7.93
C LEU A 157 -2.08 13.23 -7.46
N LEU A 158 -1.52 12.37 -6.62
CA LEU A 158 -0.12 12.48 -6.18
C LEU A 158 0.86 12.36 -7.36
N TYR A 159 0.57 11.49 -8.33
CA TYR A 159 1.38 11.40 -9.55
C TYR A 159 1.30 12.68 -10.38
N ARG A 160 0.10 13.26 -10.55
CA ARG A 160 -0.04 14.55 -11.24
C ARG A 160 0.70 15.68 -10.50
N ALA A 161 0.61 15.72 -9.17
CA ALA A 161 1.35 16.67 -8.35
C ALA A 161 2.87 16.53 -8.51
N SER A 162 3.36 15.29 -8.67
CA SER A 162 4.79 15.01 -8.84
C SER A 162 5.41 15.64 -10.10
N LYS A 163 4.60 16.05 -11.09
CA LYS A 163 5.07 16.67 -12.32
C LYS A 163 5.51 18.13 -12.17
N GLY A 164 5.19 18.78 -11.06
CA GLY A 164 5.60 20.16 -10.81
C GLY A 164 7.12 20.29 -10.65
N THR A 165 7.75 21.07 -11.51
CA THR A 165 9.21 21.27 -11.54
C THR A 165 9.57 22.75 -11.37
N SER A 166 10.78 23.01 -10.86
CA SER A 166 11.37 24.36 -10.76
C SER A 166 12.74 24.36 -11.45
N PRO A 167 13.16 25.45 -12.11
CA PRO A 167 14.47 25.53 -12.77
C PRO A 167 15.65 25.22 -11.86
N GLU A 168 15.56 25.61 -10.58
CA GLU A 168 16.60 25.35 -9.58
C GLU A 168 16.59 23.90 -9.06
N LYS A 169 15.42 23.24 -9.08
CA LYS A 169 15.20 21.91 -8.50
C LYS A 169 14.19 21.11 -9.36
N PRO A 170 14.66 20.44 -10.42
CA PRO A 170 13.78 19.79 -11.42
C PRO A 170 13.01 18.57 -10.89
N ASP A 171 13.41 17.99 -9.75
CA ASP A 171 12.74 16.82 -9.14
C ASP A 171 12.08 17.14 -7.79
N LEU A 172 11.87 18.42 -7.45
CA LEU A 172 11.39 18.83 -6.14
C LEU A 172 10.10 18.13 -5.72
N MET A 173 9.03 18.23 -6.54
CA MET A 173 7.73 17.63 -6.20
C MET A 173 7.77 16.11 -6.23
N ARG A 174 8.51 15.50 -7.17
CA ARG A 174 8.69 14.03 -7.22
C ARG A 174 9.26 13.50 -5.91
N ARG A 175 10.32 14.14 -5.42
CA ARG A 175 10.98 13.77 -4.16
C ARG A 175 10.06 14.05 -2.98
N LEU A 176 9.42 15.22 -2.92
CA LEU A 176 8.51 15.58 -1.84
C LEU A 176 7.35 14.58 -1.69
N VAL A 177 6.70 14.24 -2.81
CA VAL A 177 5.60 13.27 -2.84
C VAL A 177 6.06 11.93 -2.26
N LEU A 178 7.22 11.42 -2.69
CA LEU A 178 7.73 10.13 -2.22
C LEU A 178 8.22 10.15 -0.78
N VAL A 179 8.85 11.25 -0.34
CA VAL A 179 9.23 11.47 1.06
C VAL A 179 8.01 11.39 1.95
N VAL A 180 6.95 12.14 1.63
CA VAL A 180 5.72 12.14 2.44
C VAL A 180 5.04 10.79 2.38
N PHE A 181 4.97 10.17 1.20
CA PHE A 181 4.40 8.84 1.02
C PHE A 181 5.09 7.78 1.90
N SER A 182 6.42 7.88 2.05
CA SER A 182 7.22 6.98 2.88
C SER A 182 7.13 7.30 4.38
N VAL A 183 7.29 8.57 4.76
CA VAL A 183 7.28 9.02 6.16
C VAL A 183 5.92 8.82 6.80
N ALA A 184 4.83 9.05 6.06
CA ALA A 184 3.48 8.83 6.56
C ALA A 184 3.04 7.35 6.53
N HIS A 185 3.96 6.42 6.23
CA HIS A 185 3.70 4.97 6.18
C HIS A 185 2.59 4.55 5.22
N LEU A 186 2.22 5.41 4.26
CA LEU A 186 1.14 5.14 3.30
C LEU A 186 1.49 3.91 2.44
N ASP A 187 2.79 3.72 2.22
CA ASP A 187 3.38 2.59 1.53
C ASP A 187 3.11 1.20 2.15
N LYS A 188 2.78 1.13 3.43
CA LYS A 188 2.56 -0.12 4.19
C LYS A 188 1.08 -0.44 4.41
N VAL A 189 0.20 0.44 3.98
CA VAL A 189 -1.24 0.36 4.24
C VAL A 189 -1.88 -0.91 3.67
N PRO A 190 -1.58 -1.39 2.45
CA PRO A 190 -2.18 -2.64 1.97
C PRO A 190 -1.86 -3.85 2.86
N VAL A 191 -0.59 -4.00 3.33
CA VAL A 191 -0.24 -5.05 4.31
C VAL A 191 -1.03 -4.87 5.60
N LEU A 192 -1.14 -3.64 6.11
CA LEU A 192 -1.86 -3.36 7.35
C LEU A 192 -3.34 -3.76 7.23
N VAL A 193 -4.02 -3.37 6.14
CA VAL A 193 -5.42 -3.73 5.90
C VAL A 193 -5.58 -5.25 5.77
N THR A 194 -4.70 -5.92 5.03
CA THR A 194 -4.69 -7.39 4.93
C THR A 194 -4.51 -8.05 6.29
N TYR A 195 -3.56 -7.59 7.10
CA TYR A 195 -3.34 -8.07 8.45
C TYR A 195 -4.60 -7.90 9.31
N LEU A 196 -5.20 -6.71 9.26
CA LEU A 196 -6.42 -6.39 10.00
C LEU A 196 -7.59 -7.30 9.59
N LEU A 197 -7.75 -7.63 8.32
CA LEU A 197 -8.81 -8.51 7.82
C LEU A 197 -8.57 -10.00 8.11
N ILE A 198 -7.32 -10.40 8.36
CA ILE A 198 -6.96 -11.78 8.72
C ILE A 198 -7.07 -12.00 10.24
N TYR A 199 -6.69 -10.98 11.01
CA TYR A 199 -6.58 -11.04 12.47
C TYR A 199 -7.59 -10.14 13.20
N SER A 200 -8.67 -9.69 12.55
CA SER A 200 -9.69 -8.90 13.25
C SER A 200 -10.29 -9.75 14.37
N GLU A 201 -10.09 -9.32 15.61
CA GLU A 201 -10.66 -10.00 16.76
C GLU A 201 -12.19 -9.94 16.63
N GLN A 202 -12.77 -11.11 16.35
CA GLN A 202 -14.20 -11.44 16.32
C GLN A 202 -14.94 -11.16 14.99
N PRO A 203 -15.70 -12.12 14.45
CA PRO A 203 -15.76 -13.54 14.78
C PRO A 203 -14.62 -14.30 14.08
N GLY A 204 -14.38 -15.58 14.37
CA GLY A 204 -13.41 -16.44 13.67
C GLY A 204 -13.67 -16.66 12.17
N GLN A 205 -14.35 -15.74 11.50
CA GLN A 205 -14.46 -15.65 10.06
C GLN A 205 -13.29 -14.85 9.54
N VAL A 206 -12.32 -15.58 8.99
CA VAL A 206 -11.26 -14.98 8.18
C VAL A 206 -11.82 -14.75 6.79
N TYR A 207 -11.47 -13.64 6.15
CA TYR A 207 -11.82 -13.37 4.75
C TYR A 207 -10.57 -13.41 3.85
N PRO A 208 -9.97 -14.59 3.56
CA PRO A 208 -8.68 -14.69 2.88
C PRO A 208 -8.68 -14.04 1.50
N ARG A 209 -9.75 -14.23 0.73
CA ARG A 209 -9.88 -13.68 -0.62
C ARG A 209 -10.01 -12.15 -0.60
N ILE A 210 -10.78 -11.60 0.35
CA ILE A 210 -10.96 -10.16 0.51
C ILE A 210 -9.67 -9.52 1.05
N ALA A 211 -8.98 -10.19 1.98
CA ALA A 211 -7.69 -9.77 2.49
C ALA A 211 -6.59 -9.80 1.42
N ALA A 212 -6.57 -10.81 0.54
CA ALA A 212 -5.70 -10.87 -0.62
C ALA A 212 -6.01 -9.74 -1.61
N LEU A 213 -7.30 -9.42 -1.84
CA LEU A 213 -7.71 -8.29 -2.67
C LEU A 213 -7.20 -6.96 -2.11
N ALA A 214 -7.26 -6.76 -0.78
CA ALA A 214 -6.66 -5.59 -0.14
C ALA A 214 -5.14 -5.54 -0.37
N LEU A 215 -4.46 -6.68 -0.28
CA LEU A 215 -3.02 -6.78 -0.54
C LEU A 215 -2.66 -6.46 -1.98
N ALA A 216 -3.54 -6.80 -2.93
CA ALA A 216 -3.37 -6.45 -4.34
C ALA A 216 -3.31 -4.93 -4.58
N GLY A 217 -3.66 -4.10 -3.59
CA GLY A 217 -3.36 -2.66 -3.58
C GLY A 217 -1.88 -2.33 -3.82
N TYR A 218 -0.94 -3.27 -3.56
CA TYR A 218 0.46 -3.11 -3.94
C TYR A 218 0.68 -2.93 -5.44
N PHE A 219 -0.19 -3.44 -6.32
CA PHE A 219 -0.09 -3.16 -7.76
C PHE A 219 -0.35 -1.70 -8.08
N LEU A 220 -1.28 -1.04 -7.38
CA LEU A 220 -1.55 0.39 -7.53
C LEU A 220 -0.33 1.21 -7.07
N ILE A 221 0.22 0.87 -5.91
CA ILE A 221 1.43 1.50 -5.37
C ILE A 221 2.61 1.28 -6.32
N ALA A 222 2.83 0.06 -6.80
CA ALA A 222 3.93 -0.27 -7.69
C ALA A 222 3.81 0.45 -9.04
N TRP A 223 2.59 0.58 -9.58
CA TRP A 223 2.34 1.38 -10.78
C TRP A 223 2.67 2.85 -10.56
N PHE A 224 2.21 3.43 -9.46
CA PHE A 224 2.48 4.82 -9.08
C PHE A 224 3.99 5.09 -8.93
N LEU A 225 4.69 4.26 -8.16
CA LEU A 225 6.13 4.37 -7.96
C LEU A 225 6.90 4.20 -9.27
N GLY A 226 6.47 3.24 -10.10
CA GLY A 226 7.03 3.00 -11.41
C GLY A 226 6.92 4.22 -12.33
N ARG A 227 5.76 4.87 -12.35
CA ARG A 227 5.56 6.10 -13.12
C ARG A 227 6.48 7.21 -12.65
N ILE A 228 6.55 7.48 -11.34
CA ILE A 228 7.44 8.52 -10.81
C ILE A 228 8.92 8.19 -11.08
N CYS A 229 9.34 6.94 -10.92
CA CYS A 229 10.72 6.50 -11.15
C CYS A 229 11.16 6.56 -12.62
N LEU A 230 10.21 6.38 -13.55
CA LEU A 230 10.47 6.52 -14.98
C LEU A 230 10.59 7.98 -15.40
N ASP A 231 9.84 8.86 -14.75
CA ASP A 231 9.76 10.29 -15.08
C ASP A 231 10.88 11.12 -14.40
N ALA A 232 11.52 10.57 -13.37
CA ALA A 232 12.68 11.18 -12.74
C ALA A 232 13.88 11.21 -13.69
N ARG A 233 14.58 12.35 -13.75
CA ARG A 233 15.89 12.39 -14.40
C ARG A 233 16.77 11.37 -13.70
N SER A 234 17.44 10.50 -14.44
CA SER A 234 18.44 9.62 -13.85
C SER A 234 19.52 10.52 -13.25
N SER A 235 19.50 10.73 -11.94
CA SER A 235 20.74 10.96 -11.23
C SER A 235 21.55 9.68 -11.45
N ALA A 236 22.59 9.83 -12.27
CA ALA A 236 23.58 8.80 -12.54
C ALA A 236 24.05 8.15 -11.23
#